data_AF-A0A2S6S9Q1-F1
#
_entry.id   AF-A0A2S6S9Q1-F1
#
_cell.length_a   1.000
_cell.length_b   1.000
_cell.length_c   1.000
_cell.angle_alpha   90.00
_cell.angle_beta   90.00
_cell.angle_gamma   90.00
#
_symmetry.space_group_name_H-M   'P 1'
#
loop_
_entity.id
_entity.type
_entity.pdbx_description
1 polymer ?
#
loop_
_entity_poly.entity_id
_entity_poly.type
_entity_poly.pdbx_seq_one_letter_code
_entity_poly.pdbx_strand_id
1 'polypeptide(L)' 'IEQDADLVVFLYREEYYLARTEPQEGTEKHAAWTNKMDEVHNVAEVIIAKHRHGPISKVKLHFNAAYTKFSDLADSNSN' A
#
# COMPACT_ATOMS: atom_id res chain seq x y z
N ILE A 1 -19.32 1.35 -16.40
CA ILE A 1 -18.16 0.42 -16.30
C ILE A 1 -17.22 0.76 -17.44
N GLU A 2 -15.95 1.02 -17.14
CA GLU A 2 -14.91 1.35 -18.13
C GLU A 2 -14.50 0.08 -18.89
N GLN A 3 -14.32 0.13 -20.22
CA GLN A 3 -14.04 -1.05 -21.05
C GLN A 3 -12.88 -0.88 -22.04
N ASP A 4 -12.47 0.34 -22.37
CA ASP A 4 -11.57 0.64 -23.48
C ASP A 4 -10.10 0.77 -23.06
N ALA A 5 -9.81 0.87 -21.76
CA ALA A 5 -8.46 0.99 -21.23
C ALA A 5 -7.63 -0.28 -21.47
N ASP A 6 -6.38 -0.10 -21.87
CA ASP A 6 -5.40 -1.19 -21.96
C ASP A 6 -4.81 -1.56 -20.60
N LEU A 7 -4.72 -0.57 -19.70
CA LEU A 7 -4.20 -0.68 -18.34
C LEU A 7 -5.12 0.04 -17.35
N VAL A 8 -5.47 -0.63 -16.25
CA VAL A 8 -6.17 -0.02 -15.11
C VAL A 8 -5.35 -0.29 -13.86
N VAL A 9 -4.95 0.79 -13.19
CA VAL A 9 -4.13 0.73 -11.98
C VAL A 9 -4.85 1.42 -10.84
N PHE A 10 -4.87 0.77 -9.68
CA PHE A 10 -5.31 1.37 -8.43
C PHE A 10 -4.12 1.61 -7.50
N LEU A 11 -4.17 2.71 -6.77
CA LEU A 11 -3.24 3.00 -5.68
C LEU A 11 -3.97 2.75 -4.37
N TYR A 12 -3.38 1.95 -3.50
CA TYR A 12 -3.91 1.64 -2.18
C TYR A 12 -2.85 1.91 -1.11
N ARG A 13 -3.21 2.71 -0.11
CA ARG A 13 -2.36 2.99 1.05
C ARG A 13 -3.05 2.48 2.30
N GLU A 14 -2.68 1.29 2.76
CA GLU A 14 -3.31 0.67 3.92
C GLU A 14 -3.17 1.53 5.19
N GLU A 15 -1.99 2.13 5.38
CA GLU A 15 -1.67 3.09 6.45
C GLU A 15 -2.76 4.17 6.61
N TYR A 16 -3.22 4.74 5.50
CA TYR A 16 -4.21 5.83 5.50
C TYR A 16 -5.58 5.38 6.06
N TYR A 17 -5.94 4.12 5.85
CA TYR A 17 -7.18 3.56 6.38
C TYR A 17 -7.01 3.07 7.81
N LEU A 18 -5.88 2.43 8.13
CA LEU A 18 -5.59 1.95 9.50
C LEU A 18 -5.47 3.11 10.49
N ALA A 19 -4.89 4.23 10.09
CA ALA A 19 -4.80 5.44 10.92
C ALA A 19 -6.18 5.95 11.41
N ARG A 20 -7.27 5.60 10.73
CA ARG A 20 -8.64 6.00 11.09
C ARG A 20 -9.36 5.00 11.98
N THR A 21 -8.76 3.84 12.22
CA THR A 21 -9.34 2.76 13.00
C THR A 21 -8.54 2.50 14.27
N GLU A 22 -7.77 3.49 14.73
CA GLU A 22 -6.97 3.43 15.94
C GLU A 22 -7.85 3.09 17.16
N PRO A 23 -7.61 1.94 17.82
CA PRO A 23 -8.33 1.56 19.04
C PRO A 23 -7.90 2.41 20.23
N GLN A 24 -8.63 2.32 21.35
CA GLN A 24 -8.23 2.97 22.58
C GLN A 24 -6.85 2.50 23.06
N GLU A 25 -5.97 3.45 23.38
CA GLU A 25 -4.64 3.19 23.94
C GLU A 25 -4.70 2.27 25.17
N GLY A 26 -3.69 1.42 25.32
CA GLY A 26 -3.57 0.49 26.45
C GLY A 26 -4.44 -0.78 26.33
N THR A 27 -5.24 -0.92 25.27
CA THR A 27 -5.97 -2.17 24.99
C THR A 27 -5.11 -3.17 24.20
N GLU A 28 -5.41 -4.47 24.30
CA GLU A 28 -4.75 -5.49 23.46
C GLU A 28 -4.93 -5.23 21.96
N LYS A 29 -6.08 -4.65 21.57
CA LYS A 29 -6.37 -4.25 20.19
C LYS A 29 -5.45 -3.15 19.71
N HIS A 30 -5.07 -2.21 20.59
CA HIS A 30 -4.10 -1.17 20.26
C HIS A 30 -2.74 -1.77 19.93
N ALA A 31 -2.26 -2.75 20.71
CA ALA A 31 -0.99 -3.42 20.43
C ALA A 31 -0.99 -4.13 19.06
N ALA A 32 -2.07 -4.84 18.73
CA ALA A 32 -2.22 -5.46 17.41
C ALA A 32 -2.30 -4.43 16.28
N TRP A 33 -2.98 -3.31 16.52
CA TRP A 33 -3.06 -2.21 15.56
C TRP A 33 -1.70 -1.53 15.34
N THR A 34 -0.91 -1.28 16.39
CA THR A 34 0.43 -0.70 16.29
C THR A 34 1.35 -1.58 15.46
N ASN A 35 1.38 -2.89 15.73
CA ASN A 35 2.18 -3.83 14.93
C ASN A 35 1.78 -3.78 13.45
N LYS A 36 0.47 -3.74 13.17
CA LYS A 36 -0.04 -3.65 11.80
C LYS A 36 0.32 -2.31 11.15
N MET A 37 0.29 -1.22 11.90
CA MET A 37 0.65 0.12 11.43
C MET A 37 2.12 0.17 11.03
N ASP A 38 3.01 -0.41 11.84
CA ASP A 38 4.44 -0.50 11.55
C ASP A 38 4.73 -1.29 10.26
N GLU A 39 4.01 -2.39 10.02
CA GLU A 39 4.15 -3.20 8.80
C GLU A 39 3.79 -2.45 7.51
N VAL A 40 2.84 -1.52 7.58
CA VAL A 40 2.35 -0.78 6.41
C VAL A 40 2.84 0.67 6.35
N HIS A 41 3.65 1.09 7.32
CA HIS A 41 4.13 2.46 7.43
C HIS A 41 4.98 2.83 6.20
N ASN A 42 4.68 3.96 5.58
CA ASN A 42 5.30 4.39 4.32
C ASN A 42 5.24 3.34 3.19
N VAL A 43 4.28 2.40 3.22
CA VAL A 43 4.08 1.43 2.15
C VAL A 43 2.82 1.78 1.37
N ALA A 44 2.91 1.74 0.05
CA ALA A 44 1.76 1.79 -0.85
C ALA A 44 1.75 0.54 -1.74
N GLU A 45 0.55 0.04 -2.04
CA GLU A 45 0.34 -1.05 -2.99
C GLU A 45 -0.21 -0.48 -4.31
N VAL A 46 0.50 -0.76 -5.40
CA VAL A 46 0.06 -0.51 -6.76
C VAL A 46 -0.59 -1.80 -7.28
N ILE A 47 -1.85 -1.72 -7.64
CA ILE A 47 -2.65 -2.87 -8.08
C ILE A 47 -2.93 -2.71 -9.57
N ILE A 48 -2.32 -3.55 -10.39
CA ILE A 48 -2.62 -3.64 -11.82
C ILE A 48 -3.86 -4.52 -11.97
N ALA A 49 -5.03 -3.89 -12.06
CA ALA A 49 -6.32 -4.58 -12.11
C ALA A 49 -6.75 -5.00 -13.52
N LYS A 50 -6.23 -4.34 -14.55
CA LYS A 50 -6.42 -4.69 -15.96
C LYS A 50 -5.12 -4.50 -16.70
N HIS A 51 -4.71 -5.49 -17.47
CA HIS A 51 -3.59 -5.40 -18.40
C HIS A 51 -3.95 -6.22 -19.64
N ARG A 52 -4.28 -5.57 -20.77
CA ARG A 52 -4.84 -6.24 -21.96
C ARG A 52 -3.90 -7.31 -22.56
N HIS A 53 -2.59 -7.11 -22.44
CA HIS A 53 -1.57 -7.97 -23.04
C HIS A 53 -0.52 -8.50 -22.03
N GLY A 54 -0.90 -8.68 -20.77
CA GLY A 54 0.07 -8.98 -19.72
C GLY A 54 -0.57 -9.32 -18.38
N PRO A 55 0.23 -9.67 -17.37
CA PRO A 55 -0.28 -10.12 -16.10
C PRO A 55 -0.88 -8.97 -15.28
N ILE A 56 -1.92 -9.30 -14.52
CA ILE A 56 -2.31 -8.50 -13.36
C ILE A 56 -1.37 -8.81 -12.20
N SER A 57 -1.02 -7.81 -11.42
CA SER A 57 -0.13 -7.99 -10.27
C SER A 57 -0.35 -6.91 -9.22
N LYS A 58 0.26 -7.12 -8.06
CA LYS A 58 0.35 -6.14 -6.99
C LYS A 58 1.81 -5.89 -6.71
N VAL A 59 2.19 -4.62 -6.64
CA VAL A 59 3.57 -4.20 -6.39
C VAL A 59 3.58 -3.27 -5.18
N LYS A 60 4.43 -3.57 -4.20
CA LYS A 60 4.63 -2.69 -3.05
C LYS A 60 5.70 -1.66 -3.37
N LEU A 61 5.42 -0.41 -3.04
CA LEU A 61 6.33 0.73 -3.20
C LEU A 61 6.51 1.43 -1.86
N HIS A 62 7.66 2.07 -1.68
CA HIS A 62 7.82 3.02 -0.60
C HIS A 62 7.12 4.34 -0.95
N PHE A 63 6.37 4.89 0.00
CA PHE A 63 5.63 6.14 -0.13
C PHE A 63 6.11 7.16 0.89
N ASN A 64 6.70 8.25 0.41
CA ASN A 64 7.08 9.39 1.23
C ASN A 64 5.93 10.40 1.27
N ALA A 65 5.25 10.49 2.41
CA ALA A 65 4.11 11.40 2.60
C ALA A 65 4.47 12.89 2.54
N ALA A 66 5.67 13.28 2.95
CA ALA A 66 6.09 14.69 2.96
C ALA A 66 6.19 15.27 1.53
N TYR A 67 6.49 14.43 0.54
CA TYR A 67 6.62 14.84 -0.85
C TYR A 67 5.56 14.21 -1.77
N THR A 68 4.64 13.41 -1.22
CA THR A 68 3.67 12.60 -2.00
C THR A 68 4.37 11.81 -3.11
N LYS A 69 5.51 11.19 -2.78
CA LYS A 69 6.40 10.55 -3.74
C LYS A 69 6.46 9.05 -3.52
N PHE A 70 6.35 8.30 -4.62
CA PHE A 70 6.59 6.86 -4.64
C PHE A 70 8.03 6.58 -5.11
N SER A 71 8.67 5.59 -4.48
CA SER A 71 9.96 5.07 -4.85
C SER A 71 9.96 3.55 -4.73
N ASP A 72 10.97 2.90 -5.29
CA ASP A 72 11.16 1.47 -5.07
C ASP A 72 11.18 1.20 -3.56
N LEU A 73 10.40 0.20 -3.15
CA LEU A 73 10.52 -0.32 -1.80
C LEU A 73 11.91 -0.96 -1.76
N ALA A 74 12.79 -0.46 -0.90
CA ALA A 74 14.15 -0.98 -0.80
C ALA A 74 14.07 -2.47 -0.43
N ASP A 75 14.19 -3.34 -1.43
CA ASP A 75 14.31 -4.77 -1.21
C ASP A 75 15.69 -5.03 -0.63
N SER A 76 15.74 -5.71 0.52
CA SER A 76 16.94 -6.33 1.07
C SER A 76 17.44 -7.50 0.20
N ASN A 77 17.21 -7.48 -1.11
CA ASN A 77 17.61 -8.45 -2.13
C ASN A 77 18.31 -7.77 -3.32
N SER A 78 19.05 -6.70 -3.06
CA SER A 78 20.05 -6.18 -4.00
C SER A 78 21.42 -6.80 -3.68
N ASN A 79 21.70 -7.99 -4.22
CA ASN A 79 23.04 -8.59 -4.28
C ASN A 79 23.33 -9.02 -5.71
#